data_AF-A0A7X7C655-F1
#
_entry.id   AF-A0A7X7C655-F1
#
_cell.length_a   1.000
_cell.length_b   1.000
_cell.length_c   1.000
_cell.angle_alpha   90.00
_cell.angle_beta   90.00
_cell.angle_gamma   90.00
#
_symmetry.space_group_name_H-M   'P 1'
#
loop_
_entity.id
_entity.type
_entity.pdbx_description
1 polymer ?
#
loop_
_entity_poly.entity_id
_entity_poly.type
_entity_poly.pdbx_seq_one_letter_code
_entity_poly.pdbx_strand_id
1 'polypeptide(L)'
;MQRYFIRNEQINMDQAYIDGSDYHHIRNVMRMKTGEKIYICDEEENAYLAEITAFGDTRVFLKVLEKIRYQAELDVRVTIALGLTKKEKQEEVLRRITELGASGYLTVVMERSVFRIKDEFPPERWGRIVKEAAEQSHRHRLLTLFGNLSFSKFLEHAKDYDLRLFAYEERKGDSS
;
A
#
# COMPACT_ATOMS: atom_id res chain seq x y z
N MET A 1 -12.33 -14.05 0.03
CA MET A 1 -13.26 -12.98 -0.41
C MET A 1 -12.43 -11.79 -0.84
N GLN A 2 -12.77 -11.13 -1.95
CA GLN A 2 -11.94 -10.06 -2.54
C GLN A 2 -11.98 -8.78 -1.69
N ARG A 3 -10.92 -7.98 -1.78
CA ARG A 3 -10.78 -6.69 -1.08
C ARG A 3 -10.40 -5.62 -2.09
N TYR A 4 -11.01 -4.44 -1.97
CA TYR A 4 -10.76 -3.30 -2.83
C TYR A 4 -10.56 -2.04 -2.00
N PHE A 5 -9.72 -1.13 -2.50
CA PHE A 5 -9.45 0.16 -1.86
C PHE A 5 -10.19 1.26 -2.63
N ILE A 6 -11.03 2.01 -1.91
CA ILE A 6 -11.88 3.06 -2.46
C ILE A 6 -11.53 4.41 -1.83
N ARG A 7 -11.85 5.48 -2.54
CA ARG A 7 -11.73 6.85 -2.02
C ARG A 7 -12.91 7.18 -1.12
N ASN A 8 -12.74 8.14 -0.22
CA ASN A 8 -13.81 8.55 0.70
C ASN A 8 -15.06 9.06 -0.04
N GLU A 9 -14.90 9.67 -1.20
CA GLU A 9 -16.00 10.13 -2.06
C GLU A 9 -16.85 8.99 -2.64
N GLN A 10 -16.31 7.76 -2.65
CA GLN A 10 -16.93 6.58 -3.24
C GLN A 10 -17.81 5.80 -2.24
N ILE A 11 -17.87 6.25 -0.99
CA ILE A 11 -18.70 5.65 0.06
C ILE A 11 -19.53 6.74 0.76
N ASN A 12 -20.81 6.46 0.95
CA ASN A 12 -21.72 7.33 1.68
C ASN A 12 -22.76 6.49 2.42
N MET A 13 -22.73 6.55 3.75
CA MET A 13 -23.62 5.79 4.64
C MET A 13 -23.60 4.29 4.32
N ASP A 14 -24.67 3.78 3.71
CA ASP A 14 -24.87 2.38 3.38
C ASP A 14 -24.64 2.08 1.89
N GLN A 15 -24.17 3.04 1.10
CA GLN A 15 -23.91 2.88 -0.33
C GLN A 15 -22.46 3.16 -0.68
N ALA A 16 -21.93 2.39 -1.64
CA ALA A 16 -20.62 2.65 -2.21
C ALA A 16 -20.59 2.31 -3.70
N TYR A 17 -19.56 2.78 -4.39
CA TYR A 17 -19.30 2.36 -5.76
C TYR A 17 -17.80 2.14 -6.02
N ILE A 18 -17.51 1.29 -7.00
CA ILE A 18 -16.14 1.03 -7.48
C ILE A 18 -16.09 1.34 -8.98
N ASP A 19 -15.05 2.04 -9.42
CA ASP A 19 -14.81 2.41 -10.82
C ASP A 19 -13.38 2.07 -11.27
N GLY A 20 -13.00 2.54 -12.46
CA GLY A 20 -11.62 2.43 -12.97
C GLY A 20 -11.14 0.98 -13.15
N SER A 21 -9.90 0.70 -12.71
CA SER A 21 -9.28 -0.62 -12.87
C SER A 21 -10.02 -1.71 -12.10
N ASP A 22 -10.60 -1.36 -10.97
CA ASP A 22 -11.23 -2.32 -10.06
C ASP A 22 -12.60 -2.75 -10.56
N TYR A 23 -13.32 -1.85 -11.23
CA TYR A 23 -14.51 -2.23 -12.00
C TYR A 23 -14.19 -3.34 -13.02
N HIS A 24 -13.11 -3.17 -13.80
CA HIS A 24 -12.68 -4.19 -14.75
C HIS A 24 -12.27 -5.49 -14.05
N HIS A 25 -11.56 -5.39 -12.92
CA HIS A 25 -11.14 -6.54 -12.12
C HIS A 25 -12.36 -7.33 -11.61
N ILE A 26 -13.35 -6.66 -11.02
CA ILE A 26 -14.58 -7.29 -10.51
C ILE A 26 -15.39 -7.93 -11.64
N ARG A 27 -15.66 -7.17 -12.71
CA ARG A 27 -16.59 -7.58 -13.78
C ARG A 27 -16.00 -8.60 -14.76
N ASN A 28 -14.78 -8.38 -15.24
CA ASN A 28 -14.23 -9.14 -16.37
C ASN A 28 -13.26 -10.23 -15.92
N VAL A 29 -12.46 -9.97 -14.88
CA VAL A 29 -11.46 -10.91 -14.37
C VAL A 29 -12.10 -11.87 -13.36
N MET A 30 -12.66 -11.33 -12.29
CA MET A 30 -13.30 -12.12 -11.24
C MET A 30 -14.70 -12.60 -11.64
N ARG A 31 -15.37 -11.91 -12.57
CA ARG A 31 -16.70 -12.24 -13.09
C ARG A 31 -17.75 -12.37 -11.99
N MET A 32 -17.64 -11.50 -10.97
CA MET A 32 -18.56 -11.48 -9.84
C MET A 32 -19.96 -11.04 -10.28
N LYS A 33 -20.97 -11.47 -9.52
CA LYS A 33 -22.39 -11.21 -9.79
C LYS A 33 -23.03 -10.39 -8.67
N THR A 34 -24.18 -9.79 -8.98
CA THR A 34 -25.07 -9.20 -7.98
C THR A 34 -25.39 -10.22 -6.87
N GLY A 35 -25.38 -9.77 -5.62
CA GLY A 35 -25.54 -10.60 -4.43
C GLY A 35 -24.23 -11.16 -3.86
N GLU A 36 -23.11 -11.10 -4.60
CA GLU A 36 -21.81 -11.46 -4.05
C GLU A 36 -21.25 -10.39 -3.14
N LYS A 37 -20.43 -10.80 -2.17
CA LYS A 37 -19.86 -9.93 -1.13
C LYS A 37 -18.38 -9.69 -1.35
N ILE A 38 -17.94 -8.47 -1.06
CA ILE A 38 -16.55 -8.02 -1.11
C ILE A 38 -16.23 -7.18 0.11
N TYR A 39 -14.93 -7.06 0.41
CA TYR A 39 -14.44 -6.05 1.34
C TYR A 39 -14.10 -4.77 0.59
N ILE A 40 -14.46 -3.63 1.16
CA ILE A 40 -14.00 -2.31 0.73
C ILE A 40 -13.28 -1.63 1.89
N CYS A 41 -12.17 -0.95 1.59
CA CYS A 41 -11.42 -0.16 2.56
C CYS A 41 -11.40 1.29 2.09
N ASP A 42 -11.74 2.22 2.97
CA ASP A 42 -11.68 3.65 2.70
C ASP A 42 -10.29 4.24 3.01
N GLU A 43 -10.10 5.54 2.79
CA GLU A 43 -8.82 6.22 3.02
C GLU A 43 -8.55 6.48 4.51
N GLU A 44 -9.54 6.22 5.37
CA GLU A 44 -9.45 6.34 6.83
C GLU A 44 -9.10 5.00 7.51
N GLU A 45 -8.66 4.01 6.74
CA GLU A 45 -8.33 2.66 7.20
C GLU A 45 -9.53 1.87 7.76
N ASN A 46 -10.77 2.31 7.48
CA ASN A 46 -11.95 1.55 7.83
C ASN A 46 -12.19 0.47 6.77
N ALA A 47 -12.54 -0.74 7.23
CA ALA A 47 -12.95 -1.83 6.36
C ALA A 47 -14.44 -2.13 6.53
N TYR A 48 -15.11 -2.45 5.42
CA TYR A 48 -16.53 -2.77 5.39
C TYR A 48 -16.78 -4.03 4.58
N LEU A 49 -17.74 -4.84 5.02
CA LEU A 49 -18.33 -5.88 4.20
C LEU A 49 -19.44 -5.24 3.36
N ALA A 50 -19.36 -5.37 2.04
CA ALA A 50 -20.34 -4.82 1.12
C ALA A 50 -20.85 -5.89 0.14
N GLU A 51 -22.09 -5.75 -0.30
CA GLU A 51 -22.73 -6.61 -1.30
C GLU A 51 -22.87 -5.87 -2.63
N ILE A 52 -22.56 -6.56 -3.74
CA ILE A 52 -22.76 -6.02 -5.08
C ILE A 52 -24.26 -5.96 -5.37
N THR A 53 -24.78 -4.75 -5.58
CA THR A 53 -26.21 -4.54 -5.87
C THR A 53 -26.48 -4.38 -7.36
N ALA A 54 -25.57 -3.79 -8.12
CA ALA A 54 -25.72 -3.59 -9.55
C ALA A 54 -24.39 -3.36 -10.28
N PHE A 55 -24.39 -3.61 -11.59
CA PHE A 55 -23.31 -3.23 -12.49
C PHE A 55 -23.83 -2.16 -13.45
N GLY A 56 -23.23 -0.98 -13.42
CA GLY A 56 -23.36 0.03 -14.48
C GLY A 56 -22.35 -0.19 -15.60
N ASP A 57 -22.26 0.76 -16.52
CA ASP A 57 -21.33 0.68 -17.66
C ASP A 57 -19.86 0.83 -17.25
N THR A 58 -19.59 1.66 -16.23
CA THR A 58 -18.25 1.98 -15.73
C THR A 58 -18.10 1.83 -14.21
N ARG A 59 -19.16 1.40 -13.52
CA ARG A 59 -19.21 1.32 -12.05
C ARG A 59 -19.84 0.03 -11.55
N VAL A 60 -19.34 -0.47 -10.44
CA VAL A 60 -20.03 -1.48 -9.62
C VAL A 60 -20.66 -0.75 -8.44
N PHE A 61 -21.96 -0.95 -8.22
CA PHE A 61 -22.67 -0.38 -7.08
C PHE A 61 -22.75 -1.41 -5.96
N LEU A 62 -22.56 -0.92 -4.74
CA LEU A 62 -22.45 -1.72 -3.54
C LEU A 62 -23.39 -1.21 -2.45
N LYS A 63 -23.88 -2.12 -1.62
CA LYS A 63 -24.51 -1.80 -0.35
C LYS A 63 -23.61 -2.25 0.79
N VAL A 64 -23.27 -1.33 1.70
CA VAL A 64 -22.53 -1.64 2.92
C VAL A 64 -23.43 -2.44 3.86
N LEU A 65 -22.96 -3.61 4.29
CA LEU A 65 -23.68 -4.49 5.21
C LEU A 65 -23.24 -4.26 6.65
N GLU A 66 -21.93 -4.19 6.89
CA GLU A 66 -21.35 -3.97 8.22
C GLU A 66 -19.94 -3.39 8.16
N LYS A 67 -19.57 -2.67 9.22
CA LYS A 67 -18.19 -2.23 9.46
C LYS A 67 -17.40 -3.32 10.19
N ILE A 68 -16.23 -3.64 9.66
CA ILE A 68 -15.31 -4.63 10.23
C ILE A 68 -14.61 -4.02 11.44
N ARG A 69 -14.67 -4.71 12.58
CA ARG A 69 -14.19 -4.20 13.88
C ARG A 69 -12.79 -4.68 14.29
N TYR A 70 -12.23 -5.69 13.62
CA TYR A 70 -10.87 -6.11 13.91
C TYR A 70 -9.88 -5.19 13.19
N GLN A 71 -8.74 -4.92 13.84
CA GLN A 71 -7.65 -4.14 13.25
C GLN A 71 -6.65 -5.10 12.61
N ALA A 72 -6.40 -4.94 11.31
CA ALA A 72 -5.38 -5.70 10.58
C ALA A 72 -3.98 -5.06 10.69
N GLU A 73 -3.91 -3.83 11.16
CA GLU A 73 -2.69 -3.02 11.19
C GLU A 73 -1.99 -3.06 12.55
N LEU A 74 -0.67 -2.94 12.53
CA LEU A 74 0.16 -2.85 13.72
C LEU A 74 -0.21 -1.63 14.57
N ASP A 75 -0.08 -1.75 15.89
CA ASP A 75 -0.26 -0.64 16.85
C ASP A 75 0.83 0.44 16.73
N VAL A 76 1.88 0.16 15.94
CA VAL A 76 2.98 1.08 15.64
C VAL A 76 3.07 1.35 14.15
N ARG A 77 3.40 2.59 13.79
CA ARG A 77 3.66 2.98 12.39
C ARG A 77 5.14 2.78 12.06
N VAL A 78 5.43 1.81 11.21
CA VAL A 78 6.79 1.49 10.77
C VAL A 78 6.98 1.95 9.33
N THR A 79 7.91 2.88 9.13
CA THR A 79 8.37 3.26 7.79
C THR A 79 9.73 2.65 7.51
N ILE A 80 9.88 1.99 6.36
CA ILE A 80 11.14 1.38 5.93
C ILE A 80 11.83 2.30 4.93
N ALA A 81 13.02 2.79 5.29
CA ALA A 81 13.91 3.49 4.36
C ALA A 81 14.90 2.51 3.75
N LEU A 82 14.99 2.48 2.42
CA LEU A 82 15.93 1.63 1.71
C LEU A 82 16.72 2.43 0.67
N GLY A 83 18.03 2.17 0.64
CA GLY A 83 18.90 2.66 -0.43
C GLY A 83 18.47 2.12 -1.80
N LEU A 84 18.71 2.88 -2.87
CA LEU A 84 18.45 2.38 -4.22
C LEU A 84 19.22 1.08 -4.51
N THR A 85 18.51 0.06 -5.01
CA THR A 85 19.03 -1.27 -5.34
C THR A 85 18.35 -1.79 -6.62
N LYS A 86 18.74 -2.97 -7.10
CA LYS A 86 18.15 -3.58 -8.30
C LYS A 86 16.62 -3.60 -8.22
N LYS A 87 15.96 -3.20 -9.31
CA LYS A 87 14.50 -3.13 -9.44
C LYS A 87 13.77 -4.35 -8.86
N GLU A 88 14.17 -5.55 -9.23
CA GLU A 88 13.56 -6.81 -8.76
C GLU A 88 13.60 -6.92 -7.24
N LYS A 89 14.72 -6.52 -6.61
CA LYS A 89 14.88 -6.57 -5.16
C LYS A 89 14.05 -5.51 -4.47
N GLN A 90 13.93 -4.31 -5.04
CA GLN A 90 13.07 -3.27 -4.49
C GLN A 90 11.60 -3.68 -4.54
N GLU A 91 11.14 -4.23 -5.67
CA GLU A 91 9.76 -4.71 -5.82
C GLU A 91 9.45 -5.88 -4.86
N GLU A 92 10.43 -6.77 -4.62
CA GLU A 92 10.32 -7.81 -3.60
C GLU A 92 10.18 -7.21 -2.19
N VAL A 93 11.08 -6.30 -1.80
CA VAL A 93 11.03 -5.65 -0.48
C VAL A 93 9.70 -4.93 -0.30
N LEU A 94 9.27 -4.17 -1.31
CA LEU A 94 8.02 -3.42 -1.30
C LEU A 94 6.80 -4.32 -1.02
N ARG A 95 6.74 -5.48 -1.68
CA ARG A 95 5.70 -6.48 -1.44
C ARG A 95 5.76 -7.00 -0.01
N ARG A 96 6.94 -7.43 0.45
CA ARG A 96 7.12 -8.04 1.79
C ARG A 96 6.82 -7.07 2.92
N ILE A 97 7.29 -5.83 2.86
CA ILE A 97 7.00 -4.86 3.90
C ILE A 97 5.53 -4.45 3.91
N THR A 98 4.87 -4.48 2.74
CA THR A 98 3.42 -4.29 2.67
C THR A 98 2.72 -5.43 3.41
N GLU A 99 3.05 -6.69 3.12
CA GLU A 99 2.51 -7.87 3.80
C GLU A 99 2.75 -7.86 5.32
N LEU A 100 3.91 -7.35 5.75
CA LEU A 100 4.32 -7.28 7.16
C LEU A 100 3.71 -6.10 7.94
N GLY A 101 2.87 -5.27 7.31
CA GLY A 101 2.14 -4.20 7.99
C GLY A 101 2.86 -2.85 8.09
N ALA A 102 3.96 -2.64 7.35
CA ALA A 102 4.62 -1.34 7.31
C ALA A 102 3.65 -0.23 6.86
N SER A 103 3.77 0.97 7.42
CA SER A 103 2.95 2.14 7.07
C SER A 103 3.54 2.94 5.92
N GLY A 104 4.87 2.93 5.77
CA GLY A 104 5.54 3.72 4.73
C GLY A 104 6.79 3.06 4.16
N TYR A 105 7.18 3.52 2.98
CA TYR A 105 8.43 3.14 2.32
C TYR A 105 9.10 4.36 1.69
N LEU A 106 10.38 4.55 2.02
CA LEU A 106 11.21 5.67 1.56
C LEU A 106 12.34 5.11 0.70
N THR A 107 12.46 5.55 -0.55
CA THR A 107 13.70 5.31 -1.29
C THR A 107 14.68 6.45 -1.09
N VAL A 108 15.90 6.08 -0.70
CA VAL A 108 16.96 7.02 -0.34
C VAL A 108 18.13 6.86 -1.29
N VAL A 109 18.61 7.98 -1.82
CA VAL A 109 19.81 8.03 -2.65
C VAL A 109 21.01 8.13 -1.71
N MET A 110 21.82 7.06 -1.65
CA MET A 110 23.00 6.97 -0.80
C MET A 110 24.28 6.91 -1.64
N GLU A 111 25.43 7.22 -1.04
CA GLU A 111 26.72 7.30 -1.75
C GLU A 111 27.11 6.00 -2.47
N ARG A 112 26.84 4.84 -1.85
CA ARG A 112 27.12 3.52 -2.40
C ARG A 112 25.95 2.92 -3.19
N SER A 113 24.90 3.69 -3.45
CA SER A 113 23.81 3.24 -4.31
C SER A 113 24.34 3.06 -5.73
N VAL A 114 24.26 1.83 -6.24
CA VAL A 114 24.75 1.47 -7.59
C VAL A 114 23.92 2.14 -8.70
N PHE A 115 22.74 2.64 -8.36
CA PHE A 115 21.76 3.17 -9.28
C PHE A 115 21.48 4.67 -9.08
N ARG A 116 21.20 5.38 -10.17
CA ARG A 116 21.00 6.85 -10.19
C ARG A 116 19.53 7.24 -10.42
N ILE A 117 19.20 8.39 -9.85
CA ILE A 117 17.88 9.00 -9.56
C ILE A 117 16.82 9.00 -10.68
N LYS A 118 17.18 8.95 -11.96
CA LYS A 118 16.26 9.41 -13.01
C LYS A 118 15.09 8.46 -13.34
N ASP A 119 15.16 7.16 -13.02
CA ASP A 119 14.20 6.17 -13.55
C ASP A 119 13.65 5.16 -12.52
N GLU A 120 13.85 5.35 -11.21
CA GLU A 120 13.69 4.24 -10.24
C GLU A 120 12.50 4.32 -9.29
N PHE A 121 11.71 5.40 -9.32
CA PHE A 121 10.42 5.44 -8.63
C PHE A 121 9.29 5.47 -9.67
N PRO A 122 8.77 4.31 -10.10
CA PRO A 122 7.61 4.22 -10.97
C PRO A 122 6.32 4.16 -10.13
N PRO A 123 5.72 5.30 -9.73
CA PRO A 123 4.63 5.34 -8.76
C PRO A 123 3.44 4.48 -9.17
N GLU A 124 3.10 4.42 -10.45
CA GLU A 124 2.00 3.60 -10.95
C GLU A 124 2.26 2.10 -10.77
N ARG A 125 3.46 1.63 -11.13
CA ARG A 125 3.83 0.21 -11.03
C ARG A 125 3.95 -0.21 -9.57
N TRP A 126 4.57 0.60 -8.74
CA TRP A 126 4.72 0.32 -7.31
C TRP A 126 3.41 0.43 -6.57
N GLY A 127 2.54 1.37 -6.95
CA GLY A 127 1.17 1.45 -6.45
C GLY A 127 0.39 0.16 -6.72
N ARG A 128 0.53 -0.45 -7.90
CA ARG A 128 -0.08 -1.75 -8.19
C ARG A 128 0.48 -2.87 -7.30
N ILE A 129 1.79 -2.95 -7.13
CA ILE A 129 2.43 -3.97 -6.27
C ILE A 129 1.95 -3.83 -4.81
N VAL A 130 1.93 -2.60 -4.29
CA VAL A 130 1.43 -2.30 -2.94
C VAL A 130 -0.03 -2.71 -2.82
N LYS A 131 -0.86 -2.34 -3.79
CA LYS A 131 -2.28 -2.68 -3.79
C LYS A 131 -2.51 -4.18 -3.77
N GLU A 132 -1.91 -4.91 -4.70
CA GLU A 132 -2.03 -6.38 -4.77
C GLU A 132 -1.56 -7.05 -3.47
N ALA A 133 -0.42 -6.59 -2.91
CA ALA A 133 0.10 -7.11 -1.66
C ALA A 133 -0.85 -6.82 -0.48
N ALA A 134 -1.41 -5.61 -0.40
CA ALA A 134 -2.35 -5.22 0.65
C ALA A 134 -3.68 -5.99 0.56
N GLU A 135 -4.19 -6.23 -0.66
CA GLU A 135 -5.38 -7.05 -0.90
C GLU A 135 -5.17 -8.50 -0.43
N GLN A 136 -4.02 -9.09 -0.78
CA GLN A 136 -3.66 -10.47 -0.42
C GLN A 136 -3.37 -10.66 1.07
N SER A 137 -2.80 -9.65 1.72
CA SER A 137 -2.49 -9.67 3.16
C SER A 137 -3.64 -9.17 4.04
N HIS A 138 -4.82 -8.92 3.46
CA HIS A 138 -6.01 -8.45 4.16
C HIS A 138 -5.84 -7.12 4.91
N ARG A 139 -4.93 -6.29 4.45
CA ARG A 139 -4.68 -4.98 5.04
C ARG A 139 -5.83 -4.03 4.85
N HIS A 140 -5.94 -3.08 5.77
CA HIS A 140 -6.98 -2.06 5.74
C HIS A 140 -6.46 -0.76 5.12
N ARG A 141 -5.16 -0.66 4.89
CA ARG A 141 -4.52 0.51 4.28
C ARG A 141 -3.50 0.12 3.22
N LEU A 142 -3.22 1.07 2.33
CA LEU A 142 -2.10 0.99 1.40
C LEU A 142 -0.81 1.51 2.06
N LEU A 143 0.31 0.91 1.69
CA LEU A 143 1.63 1.41 2.06
C LEU A 143 1.87 2.78 1.41
N THR A 144 2.23 3.79 2.20
CA THR A 144 2.58 5.11 1.66
C THR A 144 3.97 5.08 1.04
N LEU A 145 4.09 5.55 -0.20
CA LEU A 145 5.34 5.54 -0.97
C LEU A 145 5.94 6.95 -1.04
N PHE A 146 7.21 7.09 -0.66
CA PHE A 146 7.99 8.31 -0.91
C PHE A 146 9.26 7.96 -1.70
N GLY A 147 9.43 8.60 -2.84
CA GLY A 147 10.49 8.28 -3.79
C GLY A 147 11.63 9.29 -3.81
N ASN A 148 12.83 8.81 -4.11
CA ASN A 148 13.99 9.59 -4.56
C ASN A 148 14.43 10.70 -3.59
N LEU A 149 14.38 10.42 -2.29
CA LEU A 149 14.90 11.35 -1.30
C LEU A 149 16.43 11.39 -1.36
N SER A 150 17.01 12.59 -1.42
CA SER A 150 18.42 12.74 -1.10
C SER A 150 18.66 12.33 0.35
N PHE A 151 19.89 11.91 0.67
CA PHE A 151 20.23 11.57 2.05
C PHE A 151 19.91 12.70 3.04
N SER A 152 20.16 13.96 2.66
CA SER A 152 19.78 15.13 3.46
C SER A 152 18.27 15.25 3.70
N LYS A 153 17.44 15.08 2.67
CA LYS A 153 15.97 15.11 2.82
C LYS A 153 15.46 13.93 3.63
N PHE A 154 16.08 12.76 3.49
CA PHE A 154 15.79 11.61 4.34
C PHE A 154 16.06 11.93 5.81
N LEU A 155 17.20 12.56 6.13
CA LEU A 155 17.51 12.94 7.52
C LEU A 155 16.53 13.97 8.09
N GLU A 156 16.05 14.91 7.28
CA GLU A 156 14.98 15.83 7.69
C GLU A 156 13.68 15.07 7.97
N HIS A 157 13.24 14.22 7.04
CA HIS A 157 12.03 13.42 7.21
C HIS A 157 12.12 12.44 8.40
N ALA A 158 13.31 11.91 8.69
CA ALA A 158 13.53 11.03 9.83
C ALA A 158 13.29 11.73 11.18
N LYS A 159 13.31 13.07 11.25
CA LYS A 159 13.01 13.81 12.48
C LYS A 159 11.54 13.70 12.89
N ASP A 160 10.65 13.34 11.97
CA ASP A 160 9.21 13.17 12.23
C ASP A 160 8.89 11.83 12.94
N TYR A 161 9.90 11.00 13.22
CA TYR A 161 9.75 9.67 13.82
C TYR A 161 10.26 9.63 15.26
N ASP A 162 9.47 8.99 16.15
CA ASP A 162 9.80 8.84 17.57
C ASP A 162 11.06 7.96 17.80
N LEU A 163 11.23 6.93 16.97
CA LEU A 163 12.34 5.98 17.04
C LEU A 163 12.97 5.78 15.66
N ARG A 164 14.30 5.86 15.60
CA ARG A 164 15.09 5.68 14.38
C ARG A 164 16.08 4.53 14.59
N LEU A 165 15.91 3.48 13.80
CA LEU A 165 16.79 2.32 13.81
C LEU A 165 17.51 2.22 12.46
N PHE A 166 18.76 1.76 12.48
CA PHE A 166 19.50 1.47 11.26
C PHE A 166 20.07 0.05 11.35
N ALA A 167 19.90 -0.72 10.28
CA ALA A 167 20.48 -2.06 10.19
C ALA A 167 22.00 -1.91 9.98
N TYR A 168 22.78 -2.30 10.98
CA TYR A 168 24.24 -2.24 10.97
C TYR A 168 24.81 -3.59 11.35
N GLU A 169 25.71 -4.09 10.51
CA GLU A 169 26.26 -5.44 10.63
C GLU A 169 27.54 -5.51 11.47
N GLU A 170 27.92 -4.45 12.20
CA GLU A 170 29.23 -4.33 12.86
C GLU A 170 30.39 -4.78 11.97
N ARG A 171 30.96 -3.86 11.19
CA ARG A 171 32.25 -4.17 10.56
C ARG A 171 33.30 -4.35 11.65
N LYS A 172 33.72 -5.61 11.89
CA LYS A 172 35.00 -5.89 12.55
C LYS A 172 36.12 -5.31 11.69
N GLY A 173 36.54 -4.09 12.01
CA GLY A 173 37.69 -3.43 11.39
C GLY A 173 37.38 -2.01 10.94
N ASP A 174 37.35 -1.10 11.91
CA ASP A 174 37.94 0.23 11.81
C ASP A 174 38.34 0.61 13.25
N SER A 175 39.35 -0.11 13.76
CA SER A 175 40.10 0.30 14.94
C SER A 175 41.36 0.98 14.44
N SER A 176 41.33 2.32 14.46
CA SER A 176 42.46 3.25 14.21
C SER A 176 42.87 3.45 12.76
#